data_AF-G8DXG0-F1
#
_entry.id   AF-G8DXG0-F1
#
_cell.length_a   1.000
_cell.length_b   1.000
_cell.length_c   1.000
_cell.angle_alpha   90.00
_cell.angle_beta   90.00
_cell.angle_gamma   90.00
#
_symmetry.space_group_name_H-M   'P 1'
#
loop_
_entity.id
_entity.type
_entity.pdbx_description
1 polymer ?
#
loop_
_entity_poly.entity_id
_entity_poly.type
_entity_poly.pdbx_seq_one_letter_code
_entity_poly.pdbx_strand_id
1 'polypeptide(L)'
;QRKVRSRDAARCRRSQETEIFYQLANALPLPHKVSAHLDKAAIMRVTLSFLRMHRLLRAGEMEGAEPKEEAEEDCMDGFYPRALAGFITVLTEEGDMVYVSDSVSKHIG
;
A
#
# COMPACT_ATOMS: atom_id res chain seq x y z
N GLN A 1 37.53 22.90 5.63
CA GLN A 1 37.28 21.52 6.13
C GLN A 1 35.85 21.29 6.66
N ARG A 2 35.27 22.17 7.51
CA ARG A 2 33.91 22.00 8.06
C ARG A 2 32.78 21.85 7.02
N LYS A 3 32.81 22.65 5.95
CA LYS A 3 31.79 22.61 4.88
C LYS A 3 31.79 21.29 4.10
N VAL A 4 32.96 20.71 3.85
CA VAL A 4 33.11 19.42 3.14
C VAL A 4 32.55 18.28 4.00
N ARG A 5 32.92 18.21 5.28
CA ARG A 5 32.38 17.20 6.22
C ARG A 5 30.86 17.29 6.37
N SER A 6 30.31 18.51 6.46
CA SER A 6 28.86 18.71 6.52
C SER A 6 28.17 18.25 5.23
N ARG A 7 28.75 18.52 4.07
CA ARG A 7 28.23 18.07 2.77
C ARG A 7 28.23 16.54 2.68
N ASP A 8 29.32 15.90 3.07
CA ASP A 8 29.45 14.44 2.98
C ASP A 8 28.48 13.74 3.95
N ALA A 9 28.28 14.30 5.15
CA ALA A 9 27.27 13.83 6.08
C ALA A 9 25.84 13.98 5.51
N ALA A 10 25.52 15.10 4.87
CA ALA A 10 24.23 15.30 4.21
C ALA A 10 24.01 14.33 3.04
N ARG A 11 25.07 14.03 2.28
CA ARG A 11 25.03 13.05 1.19
C ARG A 11 24.79 11.64 1.73
N CYS A 12 25.51 11.25 2.80
CA CYS A 12 25.33 9.96 3.46
C CYS A 12 23.87 9.77 3.91
N ARG A 13 23.30 10.78 4.60
CA ARG A 13 21.88 10.78 5.00
C ARG A 13 20.92 10.58 3.82
N ARG A 14 21.11 11.31 2.71
CA ARG A 14 20.24 11.19 1.52
C ARG A 14 20.35 9.83 0.85
N SER A 15 21.53 9.24 0.83
CA SER A 15 21.76 7.89 0.32
C SER A 15 21.01 6.86 1.17
N GLN A 16 21.19 6.91 2.50
CA GLN A 16 20.53 6.01 3.43
C GLN A 16 19.01 6.15 3.38
N GLU A 17 18.48 7.38 3.33
CA GLU A 17 17.05 7.65 3.19
C GLU A 17 16.48 6.97 1.93
N THR A 18 17.19 7.12 0.81
CA THR A 18 16.76 6.55 -0.48
C THR A 18 16.78 5.02 -0.46
N GLU A 19 17.81 4.42 0.16
CA GLU A 19 17.88 2.98 0.37
C GLU A 19 16.70 2.46 1.20
N ILE A 20 16.37 3.13 2.31
CA ILE A 20 15.24 2.76 3.16
C ILE A 20 13.90 2.85 2.40
N PHE A 21 13.69 3.88 1.58
CA PHE A 21 12.49 3.99 0.76
C PHE A 21 12.36 2.83 -0.23
N TYR A 22 13.44 2.42 -0.88
CA TYR A 22 13.40 1.29 -1.80
C TYR A 22 13.18 -0.05 -1.08
N GLN A 23 13.76 -0.23 0.11
CA GLN A 23 13.47 -1.41 0.94
C GLN A 23 11.99 -1.46 1.31
N LEU A 24 11.39 -0.32 1.69
CA LEU A 24 9.96 -0.23 1.98
C LEU A 24 9.11 -0.55 0.75
N ALA A 25 9.46 0.00 -0.43
CA ALA A 25 8.76 -0.29 -1.67
C ALA A 25 8.79 -1.79 -2.03
N ASN A 26 9.92 -2.46 -1.78
CA ASN A 26 10.06 -3.90 -2.01
C ASN A 26 9.28 -4.77 -1.03
N ALA A 27 8.93 -4.24 0.15
CA ALA A 27 8.12 -4.93 1.14
C ALA A 27 6.60 -4.78 0.88
N LEU A 28 6.18 -3.89 -0.02
CA LEU A 28 4.77 -3.72 -0.37
C LEU A 28 4.25 -4.93 -1.17
N PRO A 29 2.96 -5.29 -1.05
CA PRO A 29 2.33 -6.39 -1.78
C PRO A 29 2.03 -6.00 -3.24
N LEU A 30 3.05 -5.52 -3.95
CA LEU A 30 2.97 -5.09 -5.34
C LEU A 30 4.00 -5.87 -6.18
N PRO A 31 3.71 -6.12 -7.46
CA PRO A 31 4.73 -6.62 -8.37
C PRO A 31 5.95 -5.70 -8.38
N HIS A 32 7.17 -6.26 -8.32
CA HIS A 32 8.41 -5.49 -8.31
C HIS A 32 8.51 -4.47 -9.48
N LYS A 33 7.95 -4.83 -10.64
CA LYS A 33 7.89 -3.94 -11.81
C LYS A 33 7.14 -2.63 -11.53
N VAL A 34 6.16 -2.63 -10.63
CA VAL A 34 5.41 -1.45 -10.21
C VAL A 34 6.14 -0.75 -9.07
N SER A 35 6.50 -1.47 -8.02
CA SER A 35 7.11 -0.87 -6.82
C SER A 35 8.46 -0.19 -7.09
N ALA A 36 9.26 -0.71 -8.03
CA ALA A 36 10.55 -0.13 -8.40
C ALA A 36 10.44 1.27 -9.07
N HIS A 37 9.28 1.61 -9.63
CA HIS A 37 9.04 2.89 -10.30
C HIS A 37 8.29 3.91 -9.42
N LEU A 38 7.97 3.55 -8.17
CA LEU A 38 7.32 4.47 -7.24
C LEU A 38 8.28 5.57 -6.79
N ASP A 39 7.80 6.81 -6.77
CA ASP A 39 8.50 7.90 -6.10
C ASP A 39 8.33 7.80 -4.57
N LYS A 40 9.12 8.58 -3.81
CA LYS A 40 9.09 8.57 -2.34
C LYS A 40 7.71 8.88 -1.76
N ALA A 41 6.94 9.78 -2.39
CA ALA A 41 5.62 10.17 -1.91
C ALA A 41 4.58 9.07 -2.17
N ALA A 42 4.64 8.43 -3.34
CA ALA A 42 3.82 7.29 -3.70
C ALA A 42 4.10 6.09 -2.79
N ILE A 43 5.37 5.80 -2.48
CA ILE A 43 5.73 4.77 -1.49
C ILE A 43 5.05 5.04 -0.15
N MET A 44 5.13 6.28 0.35
CA MET A 44 4.45 6.66 1.60
C MET A 44 2.94 6.50 1.52
N ARG A 45 2.31 7.01 0.44
CA ARG A 45 0.86 6.92 0.24
C ARG A 45 0.39 5.47 0.22
N VAL A 46 1.00 4.61 -0.59
CA VAL A 46 0.62 3.21 -0.69
C VAL A 46 0.88 2.46 0.61
N THR A 47 1.98 2.74 1.30
CA THR A 47 2.27 2.14 2.62
C THR A 47 1.21 2.49 3.65
N LEU A 48 0.85 3.78 3.74
CA LEU A 48 -0.17 4.24 4.68
C LEU A 48 -1.54 3.64 4.35
N SER A 49 -1.91 3.64 3.08
CA SER A 49 -3.12 3.00 2.56
C SER A 49 -3.18 1.52 2.92
N PHE A 50 -2.10 0.77 2.68
CA PHE A 50 -2.00 -0.64 3.03
C PHE A 50 -2.18 -0.89 4.53
N LEU A 51 -1.47 -0.12 5.38
CA LEU A 51 -1.57 -0.26 6.83
C LEU A 51 -2.95 0.10 7.37
N ARG A 52 -3.60 1.13 6.83
CA ARG A 52 -4.97 1.52 7.19
C ARG A 52 -5.98 0.44 6.80
N MET A 53 -5.88 -0.10 5.57
CA MET A 53 -6.75 -1.17 5.10
C MET A 53 -6.61 -2.43 5.96
N HIS A 54 -5.37 -2.82 6.29
CA HIS A 54 -5.12 -3.98 7.14
C HIS A 54 -5.66 -3.80 8.57
N ARG A 55 -5.62 -2.58 9.12
CA ARG A 55 -6.26 -2.28 10.42
C ARG A 55 -7.78 -2.37 10.35
N LEU A 56 -8.39 -1.87 9.28
CA LEU A 56 -9.84 -1.91 9.07
C LEU A 56 -10.34 -3.36 8.97
N LEU A 57 -9.66 -4.19 8.19
CA LEU A 57 -10.00 -5.62 8.06
C LEU A 57 -9.91 -6.35 9.41
N ARG A 58 -8.84 -6.11 10.18
CA ARG A 58 -8.66 -6.72 11.52
C ARG A 58 -9.64 -6.23 12.58
N ALA A 59 -10.09 -4.97 12.49
CA ALA A 59 -11.11 -4.46 13.39
C ALA A 59 -12.47 -5.14 13.11
N GLY A 60 -12.80 -5.37 11.84
CA GLY A 60 -14.02 -6.08 11.44
C GLY A 60 -14.06 -7.55 11.91
N GLU A 61 -12.90 -8.20 12.02
CA GLU A 61 -12.78 -9.55 12.58
C GLU A 61 -13.11 -9.59 14.08
N MET A 62 -12.75 -8.55 14.85
CA MET A 62 -12.99 -8.50 16.30
C MET A 62 -14.44 -8.24 16.69
N GLU A 63 -15.27 -7.65 15.82
CA GLU A 63 -16.67 -7.33 16.14
C GLU A 63 -17.68 -8.44 15.74
N GLY A 64 -17.24 -9.53 15.09
CA GLY A 64 -18.20 -10.45 14.46
C GLY A 64 -17.88 -11.94 14.34
N ALA A 65 -16.69 -12.45 14.68
CA ALA A 65 -16.44 -13.90 14.57
C ALA A 65 -15.31 -14.40 15.50
N GLU A 66 -15.54 -15.58 16.09
CA GLU A 66 -14.52 -16.42 16.74
C GLU A 66 -13.24 -16.50 15.88
N PRO A 67 -12.04 -16.58 16.48
CA PRO A 67 -10.79 -16.67 15.75
C PRO A 67 -10.78 -17.96 14.93
N LYS A 68 -11.12 -17.87 13.65
CA LYS A 68 -10.94 -18.97 12.71
C LYS A 68 -9.45 -19.09 12.41
N GLU A 69 -8.82 -20.00 13.14
CA GLU A 69 -7.55 -20.58 12.76
C GLU A 69 -7.69 -21.17 11.34
N GLU A 70 -6.77 -20.73 10.47
CA GLU A 70 -6.37 -21.41 9.25
C GLU A 70 -7.41 -21.50 8.10
N ALA A 71 -7.07 -20.79 7.01
CA ALA A 71 -7.58 -21.03 5.66
C ALA A 71 -9.10 -20.97 5.49
N GLU A 72 -9.70 -19.79 5.63
CA GLU A 72 -10.86 -19.51 4.77
C GLU A 72 -10.33 -19.42 3.33
N GLU A 73 -10.51 -20.51 2.59
CA GLU A 73 -10.41 -20.53 1.13
C GLU A 73 -11.02 -19.25 0.56
N ASP A 74 -10.35 -18.72 -0.47
CA ASP A 74 -10.71 -17.56 -1.28
C ASP A 74 -12.18 -17.62 -1.73
N CYS A 75 -13.13 -17.30 -0.84
CA CYS A 75 -14.56 -17.48 -1.09
C CYS A 75 -15.07 -16.45 -2.11
N MET A 76 -14.26 -15.40 -2.34
CA MET A 76 -14.43 -14.41 -3.38
C MET A 76 -13.53 -14.77 -4.55
N ASP A 77 -13.98 -15.69 -5.40
CA ASP A 77 -13.23 -15.99 -6.61
C ASP A 77 -13.09 -14.75 -7.53
N GLY A 78 -12.18 -14.84 -8.50
CA GLY A 78 -11.90 -13.75 -9.44
C GLY A 78 -13.08 -13.35 -10.36
N PHE A 79 -14.23 -14.01 -10.32
CA PHE A 79 -15.45 -13.64 -11.04
C PHE A 79 -16.25 -12.55 -10.31
N TYR A 80 -16.20 -12.46 -8.98
CA TYR A 80 -16.90 -11.40 -8.23
C TYR A 80 -16.59 -9.98 -8.76
N PRO A 81 -15.31 -9.56 -8.84
CA PRO A 81 -14.98 -8.24 -9.39
C PRO A 81 -15.21 -8.14 -10.91
N ARG A 82 -15.41 -9.25 -11.63
CA ARG A 82 -15.74 -9.23 -13.08
C ARG A 82 -17.23 -9.07 -13.33
N ALA A 83 -18.08 -9.60 -12.46
CA ALA A 83 -19.52 -9.39 -12.50
C ALA A 83 -19.88 -7.94 -12.15
N LEU A 84 -19.04 -7.27 -11.37
CA LEU A 84 -19.17 -5.86 -11.08
C LEU A 84 -18.86 -5.01 -12.34
N ALA A 85 -19.88 -4.37 -12.91
CA ALA A 85 -19.73 -3.33 -13.93
C ALA A 85 -19.26 -1.99 -13.31
N GLY A 86 -18.15 -2.04 -12.58
CA GLY A 86 -17.63 -0.93 -11.79
C GLY A 86 -16.34 -1.27 -11.06
N PHE A 87 -16.03 -0.46 -10.04
CA PHE A 87 -14.88 -0.65 -9.17
C PHE A 87 -15.25 -0.34 -7.73
N ILE A 88 -14.47 -0.88 -6.81
CA ILE A 88 -14.63 -0.70 -5.37
C ILE A 88 -13.62 0.36 -4.93
N THR A 89 -14.05 1.26 -4.05
CA THR A 89 -13.18 2.23 -3.36
C THR A 89 -13.49 2.20 -1.87
N VAL A 90 -12.45 2.32 -1.05
CA VAL A 90 -12.57 2.47 0.41
C VAL A 90 -12.02 3.84 0.77
N LEU A 91 -12.82 4.62 1.48
CA LEU A 91 -12.51 5.99 1.91
C LEU A 91 -12.43 6.06 3.43
N THR A 92 -11.57 6.93 3.95
CA THR A 92 -11.67 7.35 5.36
C THR A 92 -12.82 8.35 5.55
N GLU A 93 -13.15 8.66 6.81
CA GLU A 93 -14.08 9.74 7.16
C GLU A 93 -13.63 11.11 6.64
N GLU A 94 -12.31 11.30 6.48
CA GLU A 94 -11.70 12.51 5.93
C GLU A 94 -11.75 12.56 4.39
N GLY A 95 -12.18 11.47 3.74
CA GLY A 95 -12.24 11.37 2.28
C GLY A 95 -10.95 10.87 1.61
N ASP A 96 -9.97 10.41 2.38
CA ASP A 96 -8.76 9.81 1.81
C ASP A 96 -9.08 8.45 1.19
N MET A 97 -8.64 8.23 -0.05
CA MET A 97 -8.72 6.92 -0.71
C MET A 97 -7.68 5.96 -0.15
N VAL A 98 -8.15 4.90 0.51
CA VAL A 98 -7.32 3.91 1.20
C VAL A 98 -7.16 2.64 0.38
N TYR A 99 -8.17 2.30 -0.43
CA TYR A 99 -8.12 1.17 -1.35
C TYR A 99 -8.93 1.47 -2.60
N VAL A 100 -8.46 0.98 -3.73
CA VAL A 100 -9.20 0.97 -5.00
C VAL A 100 -8.95 -0.35 -5.71
N SER A 101 -9.99 -0.94 -6.29
CA SER A 101 -9.86 -2.19 -7.05
C SER A 101 -9.26 -1.97 -8.44
N ASP A 102 -8.53 -2.96 -8.95
CA ASP A 102 -7.86 -2.89 -10.27
C ASP A 102 -8.79 -2.57 -11.45
N SER A 103 -10.09 -2.90 -11.32
CA SER A 103 -11.11 -2.60 -12.32
C SER A 103 -11.35 -1.10 -12.56
N VAL A 104 -10.82 -0.21 -11.69
CA VAL A 104 -10.91 1.25 -11.87
C VAL A 104 -10.30 1.71 -13.20
N SER A 105 -9.21 1.06 -13.62
CA SER A 105 -8.49 1.36 -14.85
C SER A 105 -9.36 1.24 -16.11
N LYS A 106 -10.38 0.37 -16.08
CA LYS A 106 -11.33 0.19 -17.19
C LYS A 106 -12.35 1.33 -17.30
N HIS A 107 -12.57 2.07 -16.21
CA HIS A 107 -13.64 3.06 -16.11
C HIS A 107 -13.12 4.50 -16.12
N ILE A 108 -11.94 4.75 -15.56
CA ILE A 108 -11.40 6.11 -15.35
C ILE A 108 -10.07 6.36 -16.09
N GLY A 109 -9.45 5.30 -16.63
CA GLY A 109 -8.12 5.37 -17.26
C GLY A 109 -6.99 5.29 -16.25
#